data_AF-A0A535RDV1-F1
#
_entry.id   AF-A0A535RDV1-F1
#
_cell.length_a   1.000
_cell.length_b   1.000
_cell.length_c   1.000
_cell.angle_alpha   90.00
_cell.angle_beta   90.00
_cell.angle_gamma   90.00
#
_symmetry.space_group_name_H-M   'P 1'
#
loop_
_entity.id
_entity.type
_entity.pdbx_description
1 polymer ?
#
loop_
_entity_poly.entity_id
_entity_poly.type
_entity_poly.pdbx_seq_one_letter_code
_entity_poly.pdbx_strand_id
1 'polypeptide(L)'
;MLMIAVLSAATAVMFLVLLTQTAAVIANPHGRDSLNLILAQAGVPAAQRPGVLVLYSAALVLFSLLPALLHAAAFYGLLQLRRAGWMVAFLLSIVWSLALVGIPFAYLLWRRDTRTAFGIS
;
A
#
# COMPACT_ATOMS: atom_id res chain seq x y z
N MET A 1 10.36 3.23 -22.85
CA MET A 1 8.98 3.68 -22.60
C MET A 1 7.99 2.52 -22.45
N LEU A 2 7.93 1.60 -23.42
CA LEU A 2 7.01 0.44 -23.36
C LEU A 2 7.18 -0.38 -22.07
N MET A 3 8.41 -0.65 -21.64
CA MET A 3 8.68 -1.38 -20.38
C MET A 3 8.05 -0.71 -19.15
N ILE A 4 8.18 0.61 -19.01
CA ILE A 4 7.62 1.35 -17.86
C ILE A 4 6.09 1.27 -17.88
N ALA A 5 5.49 1.43 -19.06
CA ALA A 5 4.04 1.30 -19.22
C ALA A 5 3.57 -0.12 -18.84
N VAL A 6 4.23 -1.16 -19.33
CA VAL A 6 3.90 -2.57 -18.99
C VAL A 6 4.03 -2.84 -17.50
N LEU A 7 5.08 -2.33 -16.85
CA LEU A 7 5.24 -2.44 -15.39
C LEU A 7 4.11 -1.75 -14.64
N SER A 8 3.68 -0.56 -15.08
CA SER A 8 2.51 0.10 -14.52
C SER A 8 1.23 -0.73 -14.68
N ALA A 9 0.98 -1.29 -15.87
CA ALA A 9 -0.18 -2.16 -16.09
C ALA A 9 -0.16 -3.41 -15.19
N ALA A 10 0.97 -4.11 -15.11
CA ALA A 10 1.13 -5.28 -14.25
C ALA A 10 0.90 -4.94 -12.77
N THR A 11 1.42 -3.79 -12.33
CA THR A 11 1.23 -3.31 -10.95
C THR A 11 -0.23 -2.95 -10.67
N ALA A 12 -0.93 -2.34 -11.63
CA ALA A 12 -2.36 -2.06 -11.51
C ALA A 12 -3.17 -3.36 -11.32
N VAL A 13 -2.90 -4.38 -12.14
CA VAL A 13 -3.55 -5.70 -12.05
C VAL A 13 -3.26 -6.35 -10.69
N MET A 14 -2.00 -6.31 -10.23
CA MET A 14 -1.63 -6.82 -8.91
C MET A 14 -2.48 -6.19 -7.80
N PHE A 15 -2.63 -4.87 -7.79
CA PHE A 15 -3.44 -4.17 -6.79
C PHE A 15 -4.94 -4.50 -6.89
N LEU A 16 -5.47 -4.72 -8.10
CA LEU A 16 -6.85 -5.20 -8.27
C LEU A 16 -7.03 -6.60 -7.70
N VAL A 17 -6.06 -7.50 -7.92
CA VAL A 17 -6.06 -8.83 -7.31
C VAL A 17 -6.04 -8.74 -5.78
N LEU A 18 -5.17 -7.89 -5.21
CA LEU A 18 -5.16 -7.63 -3.76
C LEU A 18 -6.50 -7.09 -3.26
N LEU A 19 -7.11 -6.15 -3.99
CA LEU A 19 -8.41 -5.59 -3.64
C LEU A 19 -9.50 -6.69 -3.62
N THR A 20 -9.53 -7.55 -4.63
CA THR A 20 -10.49 -8.66 -4.71
C THR A 20 -10.29 -9.66 -3.58
N GLN A 21 -9.04 -10.04 -3.28
CA GLN A 21 -8.72 -10.93 -2.16
C GLN A 21 -9.14 -10.31 -0.82
N THR A 22 -8.83 -9.03 -0.62
CA THR A 22 -9.23 -8.27 0.56
C THR A 22 -10.74 -8.21 0.72
N ALA A 23 -11.46 -7.90 -0.35
CA ALA A 23 -12.92 -7.88 -0.37
C ALA A 23 -13.51 -9.25 -0.01
N ALA A 24 -12.93 -10.34 -0.51
CA ALA A 24 -13.36 -11.69 -0.17
C ALA A 24 -13.20 -12.01 1.32
N VAL A 25 -12.07 -11.61 1.93
CA VAL A 25 -11.83 -11.78 3.38
C VAL A 25 -12.83 -10.97 4.21
N ILE A 26 -13.07 -9.72 3.84
CA ILE A 26 -13.97 -8.82 4.59
C ILE A 26 -15.44 -9.26 4.45
N ALA A 27 -15.86 -9.72 3.26
CA ALA A 27 -17.22 -10.17 3.02
C ALA A 27 -17.53 -11.51 3.72
N ASN A 28 -16.54 -12.39 3.85
CA ASN A 28 -16.69 -13.70 4.47
C ASN A 28 -16.80 -13.59 6.02
N PRO A 29 -17.82 -14.19 6.67
CA PRO A 29 -17.90 -14.26 8.13
C PRO A 29 -16.63 -14.80 8.80
N HIS A 30 -16.09 -15.92 8.31
CA HIS A 30 -14.86 -16.52 8.88
C HIS A 30 -13.63 -15.61 8.72
N GLY A 31 -13.57 -14.83 7.64
CA GLY A 31 -12.52 -13.84 7.43
C GLY A 31 -12.61 -12.70 8.46
N ARG A 32 -13.83 -12.21 8.72
CA ARG A 32 -14.08 -11.21 9.77
C ARG A 32 -13.78 -11.72 11.17
N ASP A 33 -14.08 -12.97 11.46
CA ASP A 33 -13.75 -13.60 12.75
C ASP A 33 -12.24 -13.68 12.95
N SER A 34 -11.50 -14.05 11.90
CA SER A 34 -10.03 -14.08 11.92
C SER A 34 -9.44 -12.69 12.16
N LEU A 35 -9.97 -11.65 11.51
CA LEU A 35 -9.55 -10.26 11.76
C LEU A 35 -9.87 -9.81 13.19
N ASN A 36 -11.04 -10.15 13.71
CA ASN A 36 -11.42 -9.85 15.09
C ASN A 36 -10.51 -10.53 16.12
N LEU A 37 -10.07 -11.75 15.84
CA LEU A 37 -9.12 -12.48 16.67
C LEU A 37 -7.75 -11.78 16.69
N ILE A 38 -7.27 -11.31 15.54
CA ILE A 38 -6.04 -10.51 15.45
C ILE A 38 -6.17 -9.21 16.26
N LEU A 39 -7.29 -8.49 16.13
CA LEU A 39 -7.54 -7.28 16.91
C LEU A 39 -7.61 -7.56 18.42
N ALA A 40 -8.20 -8.68 18.81
CA ALA A 40 -8.24 -9.10 20.21
C ALA A 40 -6.83 -9.39 20.75
N GLN A 41 -5.98 -10.06 19.98
CA GLN A 41 -4.58 -10.31 20.32
C GLN A 41 -3.75 -9.03 20.42
N ALA A 42 -4.09 -8.01 19.61
CA ALA A 42 -3.50 -6.67 19.70
C ALA A 42 -4.04 -5.84 20.88
N GLY A 43 -4.92 -6.40 21.72
CA GLY A 43 -5.47 -5.74 22.90
C GLY A 43 -6.65 -4.81 22.63
N VAL A 44 -7.27 -4.85 21.44
CA VAL A 44 -8.41 -3.99 21.10
C VAL A 44 -9.67 -4.43 21.88
N PRO A 45 -10.30 -3.54 22.67
CA PRO A 45 -11.50 -3.85 23.43
C PRO A 45 -12.68 -4.26 22.53
N ALA A 46 -13.49 -5.23 22.97
CA ALA A 46 -14.60 -5.76 22.17
C ALA A 46 -15.56 -4.68 21.65
N ALA A 47 -15.85 -3.66 22.47
CA ALA A 47 -16.71 -2.54 22.10
C ALA A 47 -16.15 -1.68 20.96
N GLN A 48 -14.84 -1.67 20.75
CA GLN A 48 -14.17 -0.85 19.72
C GLN A 48 -13.89 -1.63 18.43
N ARG A 49 -13.86 -2.98 18.48
CA ARG A 49 -13.52 -3.83 17.33
C ARG A 49 -14.35 -3.56 16.08
N PRO A 50 -15.68 -3.36 16.12
CA PRO A 50 -16.45 -3.07 14.92
C PRO A 50 -15.98 -1.79 14.21
N GLY A 51 -15.73 -0.73 14.98
CA GLY A 51 -15.23 0.54 14.42
C GLY A 51 -13.82 0.41 13.84
N VAL A 52 -12.93 -0.28 14.55
CA VAL A 52 -11.56 -0.54 14.07
C VAL A 52 -11.57 -1.41 12.81
N LEU A 53 -12.43 -2.43 12.73
CA LEU A 53 -12.59 -3.26 11.54
C LEU A 53 -13.06 -2.45 10.33
N VAL A 54 -14.03 -1.56 10.50
CA VAL A 54 -14.51 -0.70 9.41
C VAL A 54 -13.40 0.22 8.93
N LEU A 55 -12.68 0.88 9.84
CA LEU A 55 -11.58 1.76 9.50
C LEU A 55 -10.46 1.00 8.77
N TYR A 56 -10.08 -0.17 9.29
CA TYR A 56 -9.06 -1.03 8.69
C TYR A 56 -9.48 -1.51 7.29
N SER A 57 -10.73 -1.95 7.14
CA SER A 57 -11.29 -2.37 5.86
C SER A 57 -11.29 -1.24 4.83
N ALA A 58 -11.75 -0.06 5.21
CA ALA A 58 -11.76 1.12 4.36
C ALA A 58 -10.33 1.52 3.94
N ALA A 59 -9.39 1.50 4.90
CA ALA A 59 -7.99 1.77 4.62
C ALA A 59 -7.43 0.78 3.60
N LEU A 60 -7.61 -0.53 3.80
CA LEU A 60 -7.11 -1.55 2.86
C LEU A 60 -7.70 -1.40 1.44
N VAL A 61 -9.01 -1.09 1.35
CA VAL A 61 -9.66 -0.83 0.06
C VAL A 61 -9.02 0.38 -0.63
N LEU A 62 -8.80 1.48 0.09
CA LEU A 62 -8.16 2.68 -0.47
C LEU A 62 -6.70 2.43 -0.85
N PHE A 63 -5.94 1.74 -0.01
CA PHE A 63 -4.54 1.37 -0.26
C PHE A 63 -4.38 0.38 -1.42
N SER A 64 -5.43 -0.31 -1.83
CA SER A 64 -5.41 -1.18 -3.01
C SER A 64 -5.94 -0.45 -4.25
N LEU A 65 -7.06 0.26 -4.12
CA LEU A 65 -7.74 0.90 -5.24
C LEU A 65 -6.97 2.12 -5.78
N LEU A 66 -6.46 3.00 -4.90
CA LEU A 66 -5.77 4.21 -5.35
C LEU A 66 -4.51 3.88 -6.17
N PRO A 67 -3.61 2.99 -5.74
CA PRO A 67 -2.49 2.60 -6.58
C PRO A 67 -2.93 1.94 -7.88
N ALA A 68 -3.97 1.08 -7.88
CA ALA A 68 -4.48 0.49 -9.11
C ALA A 68 -4.87 1.56 -10.14
N LEU A 69 -5.63 2.56 -9.71
CA LEU A 69 -6.07 3.67 -10.56
C LEU A 69 -4.89 4.54 -11.05
N LEU A 70 -3.95 4.86 -10.16
CA LEU A 70 -2.78 5.67 -10.52
C LEU A 70 -1.86 4.94 -11.51
N HIS A 71 -1.64 3.64 -11.31
CA HIS A 71 -0.86 2.82 -12.23
C HIS A 71 -1.56 2.63 -13.58
N ALA A 72 -2.89 2.47 -13.59
CA ALA A 72 -3.66 2.46 -14.83
C ALA A 72 -3.55 3.81 -15.57
N ALA A 73 -3.68 4.93 -14.84
CA ALA A 73 -3.52 6.27 -15.41
C ALA A 73 -2.11 6.49 -15.98
N ALA A 74 -1.07 6.04 -15.28
CA ALA A 74 0.31 6.06 -15.77
C ALA A 74 0.45 5.23 -17.05
N PHE A 75 -0.09 4.01 -17.09
CA PHE A 75 -0.06 3.14 -18.27
C PHE A 75 -0.70 3.81 -19.50
N TYR A 76 -1.97 4.22 -19.39
CA TYR A 76 -2.69 4.85 -20.50
C TYR A 76 -2.04 6.16 -20.92
N GLY A 77 -1.60 6.97 -19.96
CA GLY A 77 -0.93 8.24 -20.24
C GLY A 77 0.43 8.06 -20.94
N LEU A 78 1.23 7.06 -20.54
CA LEU A 78 2.49 6.73 -21.17
C LEU A 78 2.28 6.15 -22.58
N LEU A 79 1.30 5.27 -22.79
CA LEU A 79 1.00 4.75 -24.13
C LEU A 79 0.60 5.86 -25.11
N GLN A 80 -0.14 6.87 -24.63
CA GLN A 80 -0.57 8.02 -25.45
C GLN A 80 0.47 9.16 -25.48
N LEU A 81 1.69 8.96 -24.95
CA LEU A 81 2.74 9.99 -24.87
C LEU A 81 2.29 11.30 -24.18
N ARG A 82 1.32 11.22 -23.25
CA ARG A 82 0.75 12.40 -22.58
C ARG A 82 1.60 12.80 -21.38
N ARG A 83 1.82 14.11 -21.22
CA ARG A 83 2.58 14.68 -20.08
C ARG A 83 2.01 14.25 -18.72
N ALA A 84 0.68 14.15 -18.60
CA ALA A 84 0.03 13.70 -17.36
C ALA A 84 0.46 12.29 -16.95
N GLY A 85 0.60 11.35 -17.91
CA GLY A 85 1.06 9.98 -17.61
C GLY A 85 2.47 9.95 -17.03
N TRP A 86 3.36 10.80 -17.56
CA TRP A 86 4.72 10.97 -17.04
C TRP A 86 4.73 11.55 -15.63
N MET A 87 3.90 12.55 -15.35
CA MET A 87 3.78 13.13 -13.99
C MET A 87 3.32 12.07 -12.99
N VAL A 88 2.31 11.26 -13.34
CA VAL A 88 1.82 10.18 -12.48
C VAL A 88 2.91 9.11 -12.28
N ALA A 89 3.59 8.68 -13.34
CA ALA A 89 4.68 7.71 -13.23
C ALA A 89 5.84 8.21 -12.35
N PHE A 90 6.19 9.50 -12.48
CA PHE A 90 7.20 10.13 -11.64
C PHE A 90 6.78 10.19 -10.16
N LEU A 91 5.54 10.59 -9.87
CA LEU A 91 5.01 10.61 -8.51
C LEU A 91 4.99 9.20 -7.90
N LEU A 92 4.56 8.19 -8.67
CA LEU A 92 4.60 6.79 -8.23
C LEU A 92 6.03 6.32 -7.94
N SER A 93 7.02 6.74 -8.73
CA SER A 93 8.43 6.44 -8.48
C SER A 93 8.92 7.04 -7.16
N ILE A 94 8.55 8.30 -6.87
CA ILE A 94 8.88 8.94 -5.58
C ILE A 94 8.27 8.14 -4.42
N VAL A 95 6.97 7.81 -4.52
CA VAL A 95 6.26 7.06 -3.47
C VAL A 95 6.92 5.71 -3.24
N TRP A 96 7.23 4.95 -4.29
CA TRP A 96 7.88 3.65 -4.15
C TRP A 96 9.32 3.76 -3.65
N SER A 97 10.07 4.77 -4.07
CA SER A 97 11.43 5.00 -3.57
C SER A 97 11.41 5.29 -2.06
N LEU A 98 10.45 6.12 -1.62
CA LEU A 98 10.25 6.38 -0.19
C LEU A 98 9.82 5.11 0.55
N ALA A 99 8.85 4.35 0.01
CA ALA A 99 8.33 3.17 0.67
C ALA A 99 9.36 2.03 0.79
N LEU A 100 10.13 1.77 -0.27
CA LEU A 100 11.06 0.65 -0.34
C LEU A 100 12.45 0.96 0.23
N VAL A 101 12.89 2.22 0.15
CA VAL A 101 14.24 2.62 0.59
C VAL A 101 14.16 3.59 1.76
N GLY A 102 13.39 4.66 1.62
CA GLY A 102 13.32 5.73 2.61
C GLY A 102 12.82 5.27 3.99
N ILE A 103 11.69 4.56 4.05
CA ILE A 103 11.10 4.09 5.32
C ILE A 103 12.03 3.08 6.01
N PRO A 104 12.52 2.01 5.35
CA PRO A 104 13.46 1.09 5.99
C PRO A 104 14.73 1.78 6.49
N PHE A 105 15.29 2.69 5.69
CA PHE A 105 16.48 3.44 6.09
C PHE A 105 16.22 4.36 7.29
N ALA A 106 15.10 5.09 7.29
CA ALA A 106 14.68 5.91 8.42
C ALA A 106 14.45 5.07 9.69
N TYR A 107 13.86 3.87 9.55
CA TYR A 107 13.68 2.94 10.66
C TYR A 107 15.02 2.45 11.23
N LEU A 108 15.99 2.11 10.36
CA LEU A 108 17.33 1.73 10.80
C LEU A 108 18.02 2.87 11.54
N LEU A 109 17.95 4.09 11.01
CA LEU A 109 18.47 5.28 11.67
C LEU A 109 17.70 5.67 12.94
N TRP A 110 16.48 5.19 13.14
CA TRP A 110 15.78 5.42 14.41
C TRP A 110 16.34 4.55 15.55
N ARG A 111 16.91 3.38 15.22
CA ARG A 111 17.52 2.50 16.21
C ARG A 111 18.80 3.10 16.77
N ARG A 112 18.89 3.19 18.10
CA ARG A 112 20.06 3.74 18.83
C ARG A 112 21.37 3.07 18.43
N ASP A 113 21.37 1.75 18.28
CA ASP A 113 22.58 0.99 17.93
C ASP A 113 23.14 1.42 16.56
N THR A 114 22.25 1.66 15.60
CA THR A 114 22.64 2.16 14.28
C THR A 114 23.15 3.59 14.35
N ARG A 115 22.46 4.48 15.09
CA ARG A 115 22.86 5.89 15.23
C ARG A 115 24.26 6.01 15.83
N THR A 116 24.50 5.27 16.91
CA THR A 116 25.80 5.25 17.59
C THR A 116 26.92 4.71 16.71
N ALA A 117 26.65 3.68 15.89
CA ALA A 117 27.61 3.18 14.90
C ALA A 117 27.98 4.22 13.82
N PHE A 118 27.07 5.15 13.51
CA PHE A 118 27.33 6.30 12.62
C PHE A 118 27.79 7.57 13.36
N GLY A 119 28.09 7.49 14.66
CA GLY A 119 28.54 8.63 15.47
C GLY A 119 27.46 9.67 15.78
N ILE A 120 26.18 9.31 15.60
CA ILE A 120 25.02 10.17 15.88
C ILE A 120 24.49 9.78 17.26
N SER A 121 24.46 10.73 18.21
CA SER A 121 23.91 10.55 19.56
C SER A 121 22.39 10.63 19.61
#